data_AF-A0A5N7WBP3-F1
#
_entry.id   AF-A0A5N7WBP3-F1
#
_cell.length_a   1.000
_cell.length_b   1.000
_cell.length_c   1.000
_cell.angle_alpha   90.00
_cell.angle_beta   90.00
_cell.angle_gamma   90.00
#
_symmetry.space_group_name_H-M   'P 1'
#
loop_
_entity.id
_entity.type
_entity.pdbx_description
1 polymer ?
#
loop_
_entity_poly.entity_id
_entity_poly.type
_entity_poly.pdbx_seq_one_letter_code
_entity_poly.pdbx_strand_id
1 'polypeptide(L)'
;MKKTGLWAATLLFSCALLAACSPALNWRTIQLKDAPLQALLPCDAQTASRPVELGLGQVPLSVVGCEAQGATYAVSHFAVAEPARAAEALTFWQQAVLAQLKSADGVAKRLNVKGDGPWVPKGALNLPQSLRITFEGLGPRGQKVVGHGLWFARLEGSGARLYHAVIYADKAMPAEAELFFSGLQLQ
;
A
#
# COMPACT_ATOMS: atom_id res chain seq x y z
N MET A 1 9.19 21.75 79.21
CA MET A 1 9.79 22.89 78.49
C MET A 1 9.87 22.56 77.00
N LYS A 2 9.14 23.35 76.17
CA LYS A 2 9.28 23.68 74.73
C LYS A 2 10.36 22.92 73.92
N LYS A 3 10.12 22.40 72.70
CA LYS A 3 9.79 23.08 71.41
C LYS A 3 9.33 21.99 70.39
N THR A 4 8.13 22.00 69.80
CA THR A 4 7.62 22.66 68.56
C THR A 4 8.27 22.30 67.21
N GLY A 5 7.42 21.93 66.23
CA GLY A 5 7.66 21.94 64.77
C GLY A 5 7.50 20.55 64.13
N LEU A 6 6.31 20.06 63.72
CA LEU A 6 5.37 20.48 62.67
C LEU A 6 5.93 20.39 61.22
N TRP A 7 5.25 19.53 60.43
CA TRP A 7 5.12 19.50 58.96
C TRP A 7 6.30 19.04 58.08
N ALA A 8 6.10 17.90 57.40
CA ALA A 8 5.81 17.89 55.97
C ALA A 8 5.49 16.45 55.51
N ALA A 9 4.22 16.20 55.20
CA ALA A 9 3.80 15.01 54.48
C ALA A 9 4.18 15.19 53.00
N THR A 10 5.16 14.42 52.53
CA THR A 10 5.50 14.38 51.10
C THR A 10 4.89 13.12 50.50
N LEU A 11 3.65 13.26 50.01
CA LEU A 11 3.05 12.34 49.07
C LEU A 11 3.90 12.33 47.79
N LEU A 12 4.75 11.31 47.61
CA LEU A 12 5.36 11.01 46.33
C LEU A 12 4.29 10.42 45.39
N PHE A 13 3.62 11.34 44.70
CA PHE A 13 2.76 11.06 43.55
C PHE A 13 3.67 10.51 42.43
N SER A 14 3.81 9.18 42.39
CA SER A 14 4.53 8.48 41.33
C SER A 14 3.77 8.70 40.03
N CYS A 15 4.28 9.62 39.22
CA CYS A 15 3.77 9.96 37.91
C CYS A 15 3.75 8.69 37.06
N ALA A 16 2.55 8.22 36.74
CA ALA A 16 2.34 7.13 35.81
C ALA A 16 2.92 7.52 34.45
N LEU A 17 4.07 6.93 34.10
CA LEU A 17 4.62 6.94 32.76
C LEU A 17 3.67 6.14 31.86
N LEU A 18 2.59 6.76 31.38
CA LEU A 18 1.89 6.32 30.19
C LEU A 18 2.74 6.65 28.96
N ALA A 19 3.91 6.01 28.88
CA ALA A 19 4.61 5.81 27.61
C ALA A 19 3.96 4.65 26.86
N ALA A 20 2.65 4.73 26.62
CA ALA A 20 2.00 3.95 25.57
C ALA A 20 2.24 4.66 24.24
N CYS A 21 3.51 4.86 23.87
CA CYS A 21 3.87 4.84 22.46
C CYS A 21 3.43 3.45 22.00
N SER A 22 2.37 3.34 21.23
CA SER A 22 2.08 2.12 20.47
C SER A 22 2.72 2.31 19.10
N PRO A 23 4.00 1.93 18.89
CA PRO A 23 4.65 2.03 17.59
C PRO A 23 4.32 0.80 16.73
N ALA A 24 3.40 -0.05 17.22
CA ALA A 24 2.98 -1.26 16.55
C ALA A 24 1.96 -0.89 15.48
N LEU A 25 2.27 -1.31 14.24
CA LEU A 25 1.34 -1.26 13.12
C LEU A 25 0.01 -1.91 13.54
N ASN A 26 -1.09 -1.16 13.45
CA ASN A 26 -2.42 -1.64 13.79
C ASN A 26 -3.05 -2.23 12.54
N TRP A 27 -2.67 -3.47 12.24
CA TRP A 27 -3.14 -4.18 11.06
C TRP A 27 -4.63 -4.48 11.17
N ARG A 28 -5.40 -3.88 10.25
CA ARG A 28 -6.86 -3.96 10.21
C ARG A 28 -7.29 -4.41 8.83
N THR A 29 -8.21 -5.36 8.80
CA THR A 29 -8.89 -5.76 7.56
C THR A 29 -9.92 -4.71 7.20
N ILE A 30 -9.90 -4.27 5.95
CA ILE A 30 -10.87 -3.34 5.39
C ILE A 30 -11.51 -3.95 4.14
N GLN A 31 -12.77 -3.63 3.91
CA GLN A 31 -13.44 -3.89 2.63
C GLN A 31 -13.29 -2.64 1.76
N LEU A 32 -12.78 -2.80 0.54
CA LEU A 32 -12.72 -1.69 -0.41
C LEU A 32 -14.14 -1.24 -0.78
N LYS A 33 -14.31 0.08 -0.88
CA LYS A 33 -15.53 0.67 -1.44
C LYS A 33 -15.56 0.42 -2.95
N ASP A 34 -16.71 0.06 -3.49
CA ASP A 34 -16.93 -0.10 -4.93
C ASP A 34 -16.02 -1.16 -5.61
N ALA A 35 -15.48 -2.10 -4.83
CA ALA A 35 -14.75 -3.25 -5.34
C ALA A 35 -14.83 -4.47 -4.39
N PRO A 36 -14.99 -5.69 -4.92
CA PRO A 36 -15.04 -6.93 -4.15
C PRO A 36 -13.63 -7.42 -3.76
N LEU A 37 -12.91 -6.61 -2.97
CA LEU A 37 -11.59 -6.92 -2.44
C LEU A 37 -11.49 -6.49 -0.96
N GLN A 38 -11.08 -7.41 -0.10
CA GLN A 38 -10.59 -7.08 1.24
C GLN A 38 -9.07 -6.88 1.21
N ALA A 39 -8.59 -5.93 2.01
CA ALA A 39 -7.17 -5.64 2.17
C ALA A 39 -6.82 -5.45 3.64
N LEU A 40 -5.57 -5.75 3.99
CA LEU A 40 -5.01 -5.48 5.31
C LEU A 40 -4.24 -4.15 5.26
N LEU A 41 -4.52 -3.21 6.14
CA LEU A 41 -3.76 -1.95 6.24
C LEU A 41 -3.22 -1.74 7.66
N PRO A 42 -2.00 -1.19 7.83
CA PRO A 42 -1.35 -1.06 9.13
C PRO A 42 -1.78 0.19 9.94
N CYS A 43 -2.71 0.98 9.39
CA CYS A 43 -3.21 2.24 9.93
C CYS A 43 -4.64 2.50 9.45
N ASP A 44 -5.25 3.56 9.98
CA ASP A 44 -6.59 3.96 9.57
C ASP A 44 -6.63 4.36 8.09
N ALA A 45 -7.53 3.70 7.37
CA ALA A 45 -7.63 3.81 5.93
C ALA A 45 -8.25 5.15 5.51
N GLN A 46 -7.62 5.79 4.53
CA GLN A 46 -8.14 6.97 3.85
C GLN A 46 -8.45 6.61 2.40
N THR A 47 -9.53 7.18 1.86
CA THR A 47 -9.96 6.90 0.48
C THR A 47 -9.88 8.16 -0.37
N ALA A 48 -9.49 8.00 -1.63
CA ALA A 48 -9.49 9.06 -2.63
C ALA A 48 -9.91 8.47 -3.98
N SER A 49 -10.55 9.28 -4.82
CA SER A 49 -10.86 8.89 -6.20
C SER A 49 -10.51 10.03 -7.14
N ARG A 50 -9.84 9.72 -8.24
CA ARG A 50 -9.51 10.71 -9.28
C ARG A 50 -9.53 10.05 -10.67
N PRO A 51 -9.90 10.79 -11.73
CA PRO A 51 -9.71 10.31 -13.08
C PRO A 51 -8.22 10.18 -13.39
N VAL A 52 -7.85 9.12 -14.10
CA VAL A 52 -6.50 8.92 -14.63
C VAL A 52 -6.59 8.51 -16.09
N GLU A 53 -5.68 9.04 -16.90
CA GLU A 53 -5.49 8.59 -18.27
C GLU A 53 -4.71 7.26 -18.24
N LEU A 54 -5.34 6.18 -18.65
CA LEU A 54 -4.66 4.92 -18.94
C LEU A 54 -4.82 4.67 -20.43
N GLY A 55 -3.99 3.83 -21.06
CA GLY A 55 -4.03 3.59 -22.53
C GLY A 55 -5.38 3.12 -23.11
N LEU A 56 -6.42 3.02 -22.29
CA LEU A 56 -7.80 2.70 -22.63
C LEU A 56 -8.75 3.93 -22.57
N GLY A 57 -8.25 5.12 -22.25
CA GLY A 57 -9.00 6.35 -21.98
C GLY A 57 -8.99 6.75 -20.49
N GLN A 58 -9.76 7.79 -20.15
CA GLN A 58 -9.93 8.22 -18.76
C GLN A 58 -10.78 7.25 -17.97
N VAL A 59 -10.24 6.73 -16.86
CA VAL A 59 -10.96 5.86 -15.93
C VAL A 59 -10.95 6.45 -14.52
N PRO A 60 -12.03 6.29 -13.74
CA PRO A 60 -12.02 6.67 -12.33
C PRO A 60 -11.15 5.67 -11.55
N LEU A 61 -10.01 6.14 -11.05
CA LEU A 61 -9.13 5.37 -10.18
C LEU A 61 -9.50 5.64 -8.72
N SER A 62 -9.97 4.61 -8.04
CA SER A 62 -10.21 4.62 -6.60
C SER A 62 -8.98 4.08 -5.88
N VAL A 63 -8.60 4.75 -4.79
CA VAL A 63 -7.44 4.41 -3.97
C VAL A 63 -7.88 4.39 -2.51
N VAL A 64 -7.48 3.36 -1.79
CA VAL A 64 -7.50 3.31 -0.33
C VAL A 64 -6.09 3.11 0.18
N GLY A 65 -5.70 3.81 1.23
CA GLY A 65 -4.35 3.69 1.75
C GLY A 65 -4.14 4.47 3.03
N CYS A 66 -2.93 4.37 3.59
CA CYS A 66 -2.51 5.13 4.74
C CYS A 66 -0.97 5.20 4.82
N GLU A 67 -0.47 6.08 5.68
CA GLU A 67 0.97 6.22 5.95
C GLU A 67 1.29 5.71 7.36
N ALA A 68 2.27 4.82 7.47
CA ALA A 68 2.77 4.32 8.74
C ALA A 68 4.25 3.98 8.66
N GLN A 69 4.99 4.29 9.74
CA GLN A 69 6.43 4.00 9.86
C GLN A 69 7.28 4.49 8.68
N GLY A 70 6.95 5.68 8.14
CA GLY A 70 7.68 6.26 7.00
C GLY A 70 7.41 5.58 5.66
N ALA A 71 6.38 4.73 5.57
CA ALA A 71 5.95 4.07 4.35
C ALA A 71 4.49 4.40 4.02
N THR A 72 4.20 4.50 2.73
CA THR A 72 2.84 4.64 2.19
C THR A 72 2.35 3.27 1.74
N TYR A 73 1.22 2.82 2.26
CA TYR A 73 0.52 1.60 1.85
C TYR A 73 -0.72 2.00 1.07
N ALA A 74 -0.91 1.47 -0.13
CA ALA A 74 -2.07 1.79 -0.96
C ALA A 74 -2.57 0.60 -1.76
N VAL A 75 -3.89 0.49 -1.89
CA VAL A 75 -4.57 -0.40 -2.83
C VAL A 75 -5.43 0.47 -3.74
N SER A 76 -5.18 0.35 -5.04
CA SER A 76 -5.87 1.09 -6.08
C SER A 76 -6.65 0.15 -6.99
N HIS A 77 -7.77 0.60 -7.55
CA HIS A 77 -8.56 -0.18 -8.51
C HIS A 77 -9.34 0.68 -9.49
N PHE A 78 -9.63 0.10 -10.66
CA PHE A 78 -10.55 0.64 -11.66
C PHE A 78 -11.14 -0.50 -12.51
N ALA A 79 -12.24 -0.24 -13.20
CA ALA A 79 -12.88 -1.22 -14.07
C ALA A 79 -12.53 -0.98 -15.53
N VAL A 80 -12.54 -2.06 -16.29
CA VAL A 80 -12.55 -2.07 -17.75
C VAL A 80 -13.80 -2.79 -18.23
N ALA A 81 -14.46 -2.23 -19.25
CA ALA A 81 -15.71 -2.80 -19.77
C ALA A 81 -15.48 -4.13 -20.49
N GLU A 82 -14.34 -4.29 -21.16
CA GLU A 82 -13.98 -5.48 -21.92
C GLU A 82 -12.94 -6.31 -21.16
N PRO A 83 -13.27 -7.52 -20.68
CA PRO A 83 -12.34 -8.36 -19.93
C PRO A 83 -11.06 -8.70 -20.70
N ALA A 84 -11.16 -8.79 -22.04
CA ALA A 84 -10.03 -9.06 -22.93
C ALA A 84 -8.93 -7.98 -22.84
N ARG A 85 -9.27 -6.75 -22.42
CA ARG A 85 -8.32 -5.65 -22.26
C ARG A 85 -7.59 -5.65 -20.92
N ALA A 86 -7.95 -6.54 -19.99
CA ALA A 86 -7.33 -6.57 -18.66
C ALA A 86 -5.80 -6.75 -18.70
N ALA A 87 -5.29 -7.63 -19.56
CA ALA A 87 -3.86 -7.88 -19.69
C ALA A 87 -3.10 -6.66 -20.25
N GLU A 88 -3.64 -6.03 -21.29
CA GLU A 88 -3.13 -4.80 -21.88
C GLU A 88 -3.11 -3.68 -20.83
N ALA A 89 -4.23 -3.50 -20.13
CA ALA A 89 -4.41 -2.47 -19.12
C ALA A 89 -3.45 -2.62 -17.92
N LEU A 90 -3.21 -3.85 -17.44
CA LEU A 90 -2.20 -4.10 -16.40
C LEU A 90 -0.79 -3.76 -16.89
N THR A 91 -0.47 -4.07 -18.15
CA THR A 91 0.84 -3.75 -18.75
C THR A 91 1.07 -2.24 -18.76
N PHE A 92 0.10 -1.47 -19.28
CA PHE A 92 0.18 -0.02 -19.29
C PHE A 92 0.25 0.57 -17.89
N TRP A 93 -0.53 0.04 -16.96
CA TRP A 93 -0.54 0.56 -15.60
C TRP A 93 0.79 0.33 -14.88
N GLN A 94 1.41 -0.85 -15.04
CA GLN A 94 2.75 -1.10 -14.53
C GLN A 94 3.78 -0.12 -15.08
N GLN A 95 3.75 0.13 -16.40
CA GLN A 95 4.66 1.09 -17.04
C GLN A 95 4.43 2.51 -16.52
N ALA A 96 3.17 2.94 -16.38
CA ALA A 96 2.83 4.27 -15.87
C ALA A 96 3.31 4.47 -14.43
N VAL A 97 3.16 3.46 -13.57
CA VAL A 97 3.66 3.50 -12.18
C VAL A 97 5.18 3.64 -12.15
N LEU A 98 5.91 2.84 -12.94
CA LEU A 98 7.37 2.90 -13.00
C LEU A 98 7.89 4.20 -13.61
N ALA A 99 7.17 4.77 -14.59
CA ALA A 99 7.52 6.03 -15.23
C ALA A 99 7.32 7.26 -14.31
N GLN A 100 6.51 7.13 -13.24
CA GLN A 100 6.33 8.20 -12.28
C GLN A 100 7.56 8.45 -11.39
N LEU A 101 8.44 7.45 -11.23
CA LEU A 101 9.71 7.62 -10.54
C LEU A 101 10.82 7.86 -11.55
N LYS A 102 11.64 8.88 -11.29
CA LYS A 102 12.84 9.15 -12.07
C LYS A 102 13.92 8.12 -11.71
N SER A 103 14.84 7.85 -12.61
CA SER A 103 16.10 7.16 -12.27
C SER A 103 17.26 7.75 -13.06
N ALA A 104 18.49 7.33 -12.76
CA ALA A 104 19.67 7.70 -13.54
C ALA A 104 19.53 7.32 -15.03
N ASP A 105 18.75 6.26 -15.33
CA ASP A 105 18.51 5.75 -16.67
C ASP A 105 17.11 6.13 -17.22
N GLY A 106 16.42 7.08 -16.57
CA GLY A 106 15.10 7.58 -16.98
C GLY A 106 13.97 7.13 -16.04
N VAL A 107 13.60 5.84 -16.06
CA VAL A 107 12.45 5.26 -15.31
C VAL A 107 12.89 4.39 -14.14
N ALA A 108 12.00 4.13 -13.17
CA ALA A 108 12.28 3.24 -12.03
C ALA A 108 13.02 1.96 -12.43
N LYS A 109 14.08 1.63 -11.71
CA LYS A 109 14.85 0.40 -11.89
C LYS A 109 14.16 -0.74 -11.15
N ARG A 110 13.83 -1.82 -11.86
CA ARG A 110 13.37 -3.05 -11.21
C ARG A 110 14.51 -3.70 -10.43
N LEU A 111 14.20 -4.09 -9.20
CA LEU A 111 15.08 -4.86 -8.35
C LEU A 111 14.74 -6.35 -8.49
N ASN A 112 15.67 -7.22 -8.12
CA ASN A 112 15.44 -8.67 -8.06
C ASN A 112 15.39 -9.09 -6.59
N VAL A 113 14.28 -8.80 -5.93
CA VAL A 113 14.11 -9.11 -4.50
C VAL A 113 13.39 -10.45 -4.34
N LYS A 114 13.77 -11.21 -3.31
CA LYS A 114 13.10 -12.47 -2.97
C LYS A 114 11.60 -12.22 -2.75
N GLY A 115 10.77 -12.96 -3.49
CA GLY A 115 9.31 -12.82 -3.49
C GLY A 115 8.76 -12.13 -4.74
N ASP A 116 9.61 -11.47 -5.53
CA ASP A 116 9.21 -10.97 -6.85
C ASP A 116 8.93 -12.13 -7.82
N GLY A 117 8.00 -11.91 -8.75
CA GLY A 117 7.57 -12.91 -9.73
C GLY A 117 6.05 -13.01 -9.87
N PRO A 118 5.56 -14.07 -10.55
CA PRO A 118 4.13 -14.35 -10.67
C PRO A 118 3.47 -14.44 -9.30
N TRP A 119 2.44 -13.62 -9.11
CA TRP A 119 1.65 -13.62 -7.90
C TRP A 119 0.20 -13.38 -8.29
N VAL A 120 -0.63 -14.41 -8.10
CA VAL A 120 -2.04 -14.40 -8.50
C VAL A 120 -2.88 -14.68 -7.27
N PRO A 121 -3.56 -13.67 -6.69
CA PRO A 121 -4.49 -13.91 -5.59
C PRO A 121 -5.58 -14.91 -6.00
N LYS A 122 -6.07 -15.72 -5.06
CA LYS A 122 -7.17 -16.66 -5.34
C LYS A 122 -8.38 -15.90 -5.87
N GLY A 123 -8.94 -16.36 -6.99
CA GLY A 123 -10.07 -15.71 -7.67
C GLY A 123 -9.69 -14.62 -8.68
N ALA A 124 -8.40 -14.30 -8.81
CA ALA A 124 -7.91 -13.42 -9.86
C ALA A 124 -7.80 -14.17 -11.20
N LEU A 125 -7.77 -13.41 -12.30
CA LEU A 125 -7.43 -13.89 -13.62
C LEU A 125 -5.98 -14.36 -13.65
N ASN A 126 -5.74 -15.53 -14.26
CA ASN A 126 -4.40 -16.06 -14.47
C ASN A 126 -3.74 -15.35 -15.66
N LEU A 127 -3.21 -14.16 -15.40
CA LEU A 127 -2.53 -13.31 -16.37
C LEU A 127 -1.03 -13.29 -16.09
N PRO A 128 -0.16 -13.35 -17.12
CA PRO A 128 1.28 -13.15 -16.95
C PRO A 128 1.64 -11.78 -16.36
N GLN A 129 0.75 -10.79 -16.48
CA GLN A 129 0.89 -9.46 -15.90
C GLN A 129 0.49 -9.40 -14.42
N SER A 130 -0.08 -10.49 -13.86
CA SER A 130 -0.36 -10.58 -12.43
C SER A 130 0.95 -10.88 -11.68
N LEU A 131 1.67 -9.82 -11.32
CA LEU A 131 3.06 -9.87 -10.89
C LEU A 131 3.26 -9.05 -9.63
N ARG A 132 4.11 -9.58 -8.76
CA ARG A 132 4.80 -8.81 -7.73
C ARG A 132 6.16 -8.38 -8.26
N ILE A 133 6.47 -7.10 -8.15
CA ILE A 133 7.80 -6.56 -8.46
C ILE A 133 8.26 -5.59 -7.38
N THR A 134 9.56 -5.56 -7.15
CA THR A 134 10.22 -4.51 -6.39
C THR A 134 10.94 -3.56 -7.35
N PHE A 135 10.89 -2.26 -7.09
CA PHE A 135 11.53 -1.25 -7.93
C PHE A 135 12.04 -0.08 -7.10
N GLU A 136 13.03 0.64 -7.61
CA GLU A 136 13.53 1.86 -6.98
C GLU A 136 13.70 3.01 -7.96
N GLY A 137 13.61 4.23 -7.45
CA GLY A 137 13.82 5.45 -8.21
C GLY A 137 13.87 6.67 -7.30
N LEU A 138 13.68 7.84 -7.90
CA LEU A 138 13.63 9.12 -7.24
C LEU A 138 12.22 9.70 -7.36
N GLY A 139 11.67 10.13 -6.24
CA GLY A 139 10.39 10.82 -6.19
C GLY A 139 10.47 12.24 -6.76
N PRO A 140 9.34 12.98 -6.78
CA PRO A 140 9.27 14.32 -7.36
C PRO A 140 10.24 15.34 -6.72
N ARG A 141 10.61 15.15 -5.45
CA ARG A 141 11.56 16.01 -4.72
C ARG A 141 13.00 15.45 -4.71
N GLY A 142 13.29 14.45 -5.53
CA GLY A 142 14.62 13.84 -5.63
C GLY A 142 14.96 12.85 -4.51
N GLN A 143 14.04 12.55 -3.60
CA GLN A 143 14.24 11.56 -2.55
C GLN A 143 14.24 10.14 -3.12
N LYS A 144 15.06 9.24 -2.55
CA LYS A 144 15.01 7.81 -2.88
C LYS A 144 13.64 7.24 -2.50
N VAL A 145 13.08 6.44 -3.41
CA VAL A 145 11.84 5.69 -3.22
C VAL A 145 12.09 4.24 -3.64
N VAL A 146 11.72 3.31 -2.79
CA VAL A 146 11.64 1.88 -3.09
C VAL A 146 10.18 1.47 -3.02
N GLY A 147 9.68 0.87 -4.10
CA GLY A 147 8.33 0.36 -4.26
C GLY A 147 8.30 -1.17 -4.21
N HIS A 148 7.38 -1.74 -3.43
CA HIS A 148 6.91 -3.12 -3.60
C HIS A 148 5.52 -3.03 -4.20
N GLY A 149 5.32 -3.53 -5.42
CA GLY A 149 4.02 -3.46 -6.10
C GLY A 149 3.51 -4.84 -6.50
N LEU A 150 2.19 -5.03 -6.40
CA LEU A 150 1.47 -6.21 -6.86
C LEU A 150 0.30 -5.77 -7.74
N TRP A 151 0.28 -6.28 -8.97
CA TRP A 151 -0.77 -6.06 -9.95
C TRP A 151 -1.53 -7.34 -10.19
N PHE A 152 -2.84 -7.27 -10.34
CA PHE A 152 -3.69 -8.40 -10.76
C PHE A 152 -5.04 -7.88 -11.25
N ALA A 153 -5.83 -8.77 -11.85
CA ALA A 153 -7.20 -8.45 -12.29
C ALA A 153 -8.15 -9.58 -11.91
N ARG A 154 -9.45 -9.29 -11.85
CA ARG A 154 -10.52 -10.28 -11.74
C ARG A 154 -11.61 -10.00 -12.77
N LEU A 155 -12.44 -11.00 -13.06
CA LEU A 155 -13.73 -10.75 -13.72
C LEU A 155 -14.72 -10.10 -12.75
N GLU A 156 -15.50 -9.17 -13.29
CA GLU A 156 -16.57 -8.48 -12.58
C GLU A 156 -17.74 -8.24 -13.55
N GLY A 157 -18.80 -9.05 -13.41
CA GLY A 157 -19.91 -9.04 -14.36
C GLY A 157 -19.45 -9.35 -15.79
N SER A 158 -19.80 -8.47 -16.74
CA SER A 158 -19.35 -8.56 -18.13
C SER A 158 -17.97 -7.92 -18.38
N GLY A 159 -17.37 -7.28 -17.37
CA GLY A 159 -16.10 -6.58 -17.44
C GLY A 159 -15.01 -7.22 -16.59
N ALA A 160 -13.95 -6.47 -16.37
CA ALA A 160 -12.89 -6.85 -15.43
C ALA A 160 -12.53 -5.67 -14.52
N ARG A 161 -12.06 -6.00 -13.32
CA ARG A 161 -11.51 -5.04 -12.37
C ARG A 161 -10.03 -5.29 -12.17
N LEU A 162 -9.25 -4.22 -12.29
CA LEU A 162 -7.81 -4.25 -12.09
C LEU A 162 -7.49 -3.71 -10.70
N TYR A 163 -6.46 -4.28 -10.09
CA TYR A 163 -5.96 -3.89 -8.78
C TYR A 163 -4.45 -3.66 -8.82
N HIS A 164 -4.01 -2.69 -8.03
CA HIS A 164 -2.61 -2.43 -7.75
C HIS A 164 -2.45 -2.15 -6.26
N ALA A 165 -1.77 -3.06 -5.56
CA ALA A 165 -1.36 -2.88 -4.17
C ALA A 165 0.11 -2.49 -4.13
N VAL A 166 0.47 -1.44 -3.38
CA VAL A 166 1.84 -0.93 -3.35
C VAL A 166 2.26 -0.42 -1.97
N ILE A 167 3.53 -0.65 -1.64
CA ILE A 167 4.24 0.00 -0.54
C ILE A 167 5.32 0.89 -1.13
N TYR A 168 5.35 2.17 -0.76
CA TYR A 168 6.47 3.08 -1.04
C TYR A 168 7.18 3.46 0.24
N ALA A 169 8.50 3.34 0.28
CA ALA A 169 9.35 3.72 1.41
C ALA A 169 10.73 4.20 0.94
N ASP A 170 11.60 4.63 1.85
CA ASP A 170 12.99 5.02 1.54
C ASP A 170 13.93 3.80 1.32
N LYS A 171 13.50 2.62 1.75
CA LYS A 171 14.22 1.34 1.66
C LYS A 171 13.27 0.17 1.35
N ALA A 172 13.82 -0.97 0.94
CA ALA A 172 13.02 -2.18 0.72
C ALA A 172 12.45 -2.74 2.04
N MET A 173 11.16 -3.11 2.02
CA MET A 173 10.41 -3.65 3.16
C MET A 173 9.78 -5.02 2.80
N PRO A 174 10.59 -6.07 2.56
CA PRO A 174 10.10 -7.33 2.01
C PRO A 174 9.16 -8.10 2.95
N ALA A 175 9.34 -7.96 4.27
CA ALA A 175 8.50 -8.64 5.27
C ALA A 175 7.11 -7.98 5.36
N GLU A 176 7.06 -6.65 5.35
CA GLU A 176 5.82 -5.89 5.34
C GLU A 176 5.07 -6.05 4.02
N ALA A 177 5.80 -6.12 2.89
CA ALA A 177 5.22 -6.45 1.59
C ALA A 177 4.58 -7.84 1.57
N GLU A 178 5.25 -8.85 2.15
CA GLU A 178 4.68 -10.20 2.26
C GLU A 178 3.38 -10.21 3.05
N LEU A 179 3.36 -9.57 4.23
CA LEU A 179 2.18 -9.47 5.08
C LEU A 179 1.04 -8.70 4.40
N PHE A 180 1.36 -7.58 3.77
CA PHE A 180 0.40 -6.73 3.07
C PHE A 180 -0.26 -7.46 1.90
N PHE A 181 0.54 -8.10 1.04
CA PHE A 181 0.02 -8.79 -0.15
C PHE A 181 -0.70 -10.10 0.19
N SER A 182 -0.27 -10.82 1.23
CA SER A 182 -0.98 -12.01 1.71
C SER A 182 -2.34 -11.69 2.32
N GLY A 183 -2.54 -10.45 2.78
CA GLY A 183 -3.82 -9.96 3.30
C GLY A 183 -4.85 -9.57 2.23
N LEU A 184 -4.53 -9.69 0.95
CA LEU A 184 -5.46 -9.38 -0.14
C LEU A 184 -6.39 -10.57 -0.42
N GLN A 185 -7.70 -10.35 -0.30
CA GLN A 185 -8.70 -11.39 -0.52
C GLN A 185 -9.86 -10.91 -1.40
N LEU A 186 -9.92 -11.45 -2.62
CA LEU A 186 -11.06 -11.25 -3.51
C LEU A 186 -12.32 -11.91 -2.93
N GLN A 187 -13.44 -11.20 -3.01
CA GLN A 187 -14.75 -11.63 -2.49
C GLN A 187 -15.65 -12.22 -3.58
#